data_AF-A0A1F8T5G2-F1
#
_entry.id   AF-A0A1F8T5G2-F1
#
_cell.length_a   1.000
_cell.length_b   1.000
_cell.length_c   1.000
_cell.angle_alpha   90.00
_cell.angle_beta   90.00
_cell.angle_gamma   90.00
#
_symmetry.space_group_name_H-M   'P 1'
#
loop_
_entity.id
_entity.type
_entity.pdbx_description
1 polymer ?
#
loop_
_entity_poly.entity_id
_entity_poly.type
_entity_poly.pdbx_seq_one_letter_code
_entity_poly.pdbx_strand_id
1 'polypeptide(L)'
;MPDSGRGLKTRGVVEVIGAVVALALAASALVWFFARIPIEATSLGWDWRGLWQGISGGRIVYGNATGLRIAPWSLVLILPLGWLSFRASWAMITLISIAALVLSIPPTRNRWAFLGMGLLLGTSFTSLRHIADGNFEGLVILGALLALASLRPRKPWGLAAGLLLATTKVQDAWLFAPVVLLSALQKWPRRERYLCVAVLGAVVVVSLVLLGRPWLAAVFGIQERGSEVDMSLWATLSRVGIPWGGTALVGLAFLSGTIAVARPKGQFTSREEAGLLMAASLLLSPYSSGNSLLTPLAVGAMTLVASVPWLGISLFVMDNLKYFVSEAWMFRWGPSYATAQTAFVWAGLAWWLIRRKRRSAPAVDEKEEIS
;
A
#
# COMPACT_ATOMS: atom_id res chain seq x y z
N MET A 1 -4.50 -43.96 -31.33
CA MET A 1 -4.69 -43.16 -30.10
C MET A 1 -4.30 -41.73 -30.41
N PRO A 2 -5.25 -40.76 -30.48
CA PRO A 2 -4.92 -39.40 -30.86
C PRO A 2 -4.34 -38.61 -29.67
N ASP A 3 -3.37 -37.78 -30.04
CA ASP A 3 -2.42 -36.99 -29.26
C ASP A 3 -3.10 -35.81 -28.51
N SER A 4 -4.00 -36.11 -27.56
CA SER A 4 -4.82 -35.11 -26.84
C SER A 4 -4.06 -34.23 -25.84
N GLY A 5 -2.78 -34.51 -25.58
CA GLY A 5 -1.95 -33.78 -24.62
C GLY A 5 -1.25 -32.53 -25.18
N ARG A 6 -1.05 -32.43 -26.51
CA ARG A 6 -0.31 -31.31 -27.13
C ARG A 6 -1.17 -30.06 -27.37
N GLY A 7 -2.47 -30.23 -27.68
CA GLY A 7 -3.37 -29.12 -28.02
C GLY A 7 -3.78 -28.22 -26.84
N LEU A 8 -3.75 -28.74 -25.61
CA LEU A 8 -4.09 -27.98 -24.40
C LEU A 8 -2.95 -27.06 -23.95
N LYS A 9 -1.69 -27.47 -24.12
CA LYS A 9 -0.53 -26.63 -23.79
C LYS A 9 -0.33 -25.48 -24.79
N THR A 10 -0.56 -25.72 -26.08
CA THR A 10 -0.44 -24.67 -27.11
C THR A 10 -1.53 -23.62 -27.00
N ARG A 11 -2.78 -23.98 -26.67
CA ARG A 11 -3.85 -23.00 -26.38
C ARG A 11 -3.48 -22.08 -25.22
N GLY A 12 -2.99 -22.65 -24.11
CA GLY A 12 -2.56 -21.85 -22.95
C GLY A 12 -1.39 -20.91 -23.25
N VAL A 13 -0.43 -21.33 -24.09
CA VAL A 13 0.69 -20.47 -24.50
C VAL A 13 0.22 -19.33 -25.40
N VAL A 14 -0.66 -19.59 -26.36
CA VAL A 14 -1.21 -18.55 -27.26
C VAL A 14 -2.07 -17.55 -26.49
N GLU A 15 -2.87 -18.00 -25.52
CA GLU A 15 -3.67 -17.12 -24.66
C GLU A 15 -2.78 -16.23 -23.78
N VAL A 16 -1.70 -16.78 -23.20
CA VAL A 16 -0.73 -16.02 -22.41
C VAL A 16 0.00 -15.00 -23.28
N ILE A 17 0.47 -15.39 -24.46
CA ILE A 17 1.12 -14.47 -25.41
C ILE A 17 0.15 -13.37 -25.83
N GLY A 18 -1.09 -13.72 -26.18
CA GLY A 18 -2.13 -12.76 -26.56
C GLY A 18 -2.43 -11.77 -25.43
N ALA A 19 -2.53 -12.24 -24.18
CA ALA A 19 -2.73 -11.38 -23.02
C ALA A 19 -1.53 -10.45 -22.78
N VAL A 20 -0.31 -10.96 -22.88
CA VAL A 20 0.92 -10.16 -22.72
C VAL A 20 1.03 -9.09 -23.82
N VAL A 21 0.75 -9.45 -25.08
CA VAL A 21 0.74 -8.50 -26.19
C VAL A 21 -0.35 -7.45 -26.02
N ALA A 22 -1.57 -7.83 -25.64
CA ALA A 22 -2.65 -6.89 -25.37
C ALA A 22 -2.32 -5.93 -24.23
N LEU A 23 -1.73 -6.44 -23.14
CA LEU A 23 -1.23 -5.62 -22.02
C LEU A 23 -0.12 -4.66 -22.47
N ALA A 24 0.84 -5.14 -23.28
CA ALA A 24 1.93 -4.31 -23.80
C ALA A 24 1.40 -3.22 -24.74
N LEU A 25 0.43 -3.54 -25.60
CA LEU A 25 -0.23 -2.57 -26.48
C LEU A 25 -1.05 -1.54 -25.69
N ALA A 26 -1.82 -1.98 -24.70
CA ALA A 26 -2.59 -1.08 -23.83
C ALA A 26 -1.66 -0.16 -23.02
N ALA A 27 -0.60 -0.71 -22.43
CA ALA A 27 0.42 0.07 -21.74
C ALA A 27 1.09 1.07 -22.69
N SER A 28 1.49 0.64 -23.89
CA SER A 28 2.11 1.51 -24.90
C SER A 28 1.17 2.62 -25.35
N ALA A 29 -0.11 2.32 -25.57
CA ALA A 29 -1.13 3.30 -25.94
C ALA A 29 -1.37 4.31 -24.82
N LEU A 30 -1.43 3.86 -23.55
CA LEU A 30 -1.56 4.73 -22.39
C LEU A 30 -0.32 5.62 -22.21
N VAL A 31 0.90 5.06 -22.30
CA VAL A 31 2.14 5.88 -22.27
C VAL A 31 2.12 6.90 -23.40
N TRP A 32 1.81 6.47 -24.62
CA TRP A 32 1.77 7.34 -25.81
C TRP A 32 0.75 8.47 -25.66
N PHE A 33 -0.41 8.19 -25.07
CA PHE A 33 -1.47 9.15 -24.79
C PHE A 33 -1.04 10.14 -23.71
N PHE A 34 -0.71 9.67 -22.51
CA PHE A 34 -0.32 10.53 -21.38
C PHE A 34 0.96 11.33 -21.65
N ALA A 35 1.90 10.80 -22.43
CA ALA A 35 3.12 11.52 -22.81
C ALA A 35 2.85 12.76 -23.69
N ARG A 36 1.69 12.84 -24.35
CA ARG A 36 1.31 13.97 -25.22
C ARG A 36 0.38 14.97 -24.57
N ILE A 37 -0.15 14.70 -23.38
CA ILE A 37 -0.98 15.67 -22.68
C ILE A 37 -0.08 16.78 -22.11
N PRO A 38 -0.29 18.06 -22.47
CA PRO A 38 0.40 19.17 -21.85
C PRO A 38 -0.14 19.37 -20.43
N ILE A 39 0.57 18.82 -19.44
CA ILE A 39 0.16 18.82 -18.03
C ILE A 39 0.93 19.82 -17.16
N GLU A 40 1.96 20.47 -17.71
CA GLU A 40 2.87 21.34 -16.96
C GLU A 40 2.17 22.53 -16.30
N ALA A 41 1.14 23.07 -16.95
CA ALA A 41 0.34 24.18 -16.44
C ALA A 41 -0.91 23.73 -15.65
N THR A 42 -1.02 22.44 -15.33
CA THR A 42 -2.19 21.86 -14.66
C THR A 42 -1.84 21.32 -13.28
N SER A 43 -2.87 20.91 -12.53
CA SER A 43 -2.75 20.18 -11.26
C SER A 43 -2.41 18.69 -11.45
N LEU A 44 -2.30 18.19 -12.68
CA LEU A 44 -1.88 16.82 -12.95
C LEU A 44 -0.37 16.66 -12.73
N GLY A 45 0.00 15.48 -12.22
CA GLY A 45 1.38 15.15 -11.89
C GLY A 45 1.92 15.95 -10.71
N TRP A 46 1.07 16.49 -9.83
CA TRP A 46 1.51 17.41 -8.77
C TRP A 46 2.55 16.79 -7.84
N ASP A 47 2.22 15.65 -7.22
CA ASP A 47 3.17 14.93 -6.35
C ASP A 47 4.38 14.45 -7.17
N TRP A 48 4.14 13.91 -8.38
CA TRP A 48 5.20 13.39 -9.23
C TRP A 48 6.21 14.46 -9.66
N ARG A 49 5.80 15.73 -9.81
CA ARG A 49 6.66 16.81 -10.29
C ARG A 49 7.87 17.02 -9.39
N GLY A 50 7.65 17.10 -8.08
CA GLY A 50 8.74 17.17 -7.11
C GLY A 50 9.58 15.88 -7.15
N LEU A 51 8.91 14.73 -7.06
CA LEU A 51 9.58 13.44 -7.00
C LEU A 51 10.49 13.19 -8.20
N TRP A 52 10.02 13.53 -9.41
CA TRP A 52 10.77 13.44 -10.66
C TRP A 52 11.96 14.39 -10.67
N GLN A 53 11.81 15.64 -10.23
CA GLN A 53 12.94 16.57 -10.10
C GLN A 53 14.04 15.99 -9.21
N GLY A 54 13.65 15.30 -8.13
CA GLY A 54 14.57 14.64 -7.20
C GLY A 54 15.33 13.43 -7.76
N ILE A 55 14.94 12.89 -8.93
CA ILE A 55 15.60 11.74 -9.57
C ILE A 55 16.05 12.02 -11.02
N SER A 56 15.72 13.19 -11.55
CA SER A 56 15.89 13.55 -12.97
C SER A 56 17.37 13.49 -13.40
N GLY A 57 17.59 12.98 -14.61
CA GLY A 57 18.94 12.83 -15.17
C GLY A 57 19.80 11.79 -14.44
N GLY A 58 19.20 10.91 -13.63
CA GLY A 58 19.90 9.92 -12.83
C GLY A 58 20.58 10.49 -11.58
N ARG A 59 20.33 11.76 -11.25
CA ARG A 59 20.83 12.40 -10.03
C ARG A 59 19.78 12.29 -8.93
N ILE A 60 20.23 11.95 -7.72
CA ILE A 60 19.35 11.84 -6.56
C ILE A 60 19.52 13.07 -5.66
N VAL A 61 18.41 13.77 -5.42
CA VAL A 61 18.36 14.95 -4.54
C VAL A 61 17.17 14.80 -3.60
N TYR A 62 17.48 14.45 -2.35
CA TYR A 62 16.53 14.41 -1.24
C TYR A 62 16.27 15.81 -0.67
N GLY A 63 15.05 16.05 -0.17
CA GLY A 63 14.72 17.25 0.60
C GLY A 63 13.38 17.88 0.26
N ASN A 64 13.04 18.98 0.93
CA ASN A 64 11.75 19.66 0.75
C ASN A 64 11.60 20.31 -0.63
N ALA A 65 12.70 20.78 -1.24
CA ALA A 65 12.68 21.38 -2.57
C ALA A 65 12.22 20.40 -3.66
N THR A 66 12.51 19.10 -3.51
CA THR A 66 12.09 18.06 -4.44
C THR A 66 10.94 17.22 -3.88
N GLY A 67 10.63 17.32 -2.59
CA GLY A 67 9.67 16.43 -1.93
C GLY A 67 10.09 14.94 -1.91
N LEU A 68 11.25 14.59 -2.46
CA LEU A 68 11.76 13.21 -2.51
C LEU A 68 12.20 12.80 -1.10
N ARG A 69 11.49 11.82 -0.53
CA ARG A 69 11.71 11.31 0.84
C ARG A 69 11.55 9.79 0.94
N ILE A 70 11.40 9.12 -0.20
CA ILE A 70 11.31 7.67 -0.30
C ILE A 70 12.58 6.97 0.20
N ALA A 71 12.43 5.74 0.64
CA ALA A 71 13.55 5.00 1.17
C ALA A 71 14.65 4.73 0.12
N PRO A 72 15.94 4.85 0.46
CA PRO A 72 17.06 4.70 -0.48
C PRO A 72 17.07 3.39 -1.26
N TRP A 73 16.64 2.29 -0.64
CA TRP A 73 16.59 0.98 -1.28
C TRP A 73 15.54 0.86 -2.39
N SER A 74 14.63 1.83 -2.49
CA SER A 74 13.61 1.85 -3.55
C SER A 74 14.12 2.57 -4.80
N LEU A 75 15.24 3.29 -4.70
CA LEU A 75 15.78 4.07 -5.81
C LEU A 75 16.26 3.21 -6.98
N VAL A 76 16.73 1.98 -6.75
CA VAL A 76 17.09 1.07 -7.86
C VAL A 76 15.90 0.85 -8.80
N LEU A 77 14.68 0.87 -8.27
CA LEU A 77 13.45 0.66 -9.04
C LEU A 77 12.91 1.96 -9.64
N ILE A 78 13.24 3.10 -9.03
CA ILE A 78 12.64 4.41 -9.37
C ILE A 78 13.59 5.24 -10.24
N LEU A 79 14.90 5.09 -10.08
CA LEU A 79 15.93 5.80 -10.86
C LEU A 79 15.77 5.64 -12.37
N PRO A 80 15.36 4.47 -12.92
CA PRO A 80 15.05 4.35 -14.34
C PRO A 80 14.00 5.36 -14.84
N LEU A 81 13.05 5.76 -13.97
CA LEU A 81 12.04 6.78 -14.30
C LEU A 81 12.66 8.18 -14.42
N GLY A 82 13.79 8.44 -13.75
CA GLY A 82 14.51 9.72 -13.83
C GLY A 82 15.23 9.95 -15.17
N TRP A 83 15.44 8.90 -15.97
CA TRP A 83 15.96 9.03 -17.34
C TRP A 83 14.86 9.28 -18.38
N LEU A 84 13.59 9.12 -17.99
CA LEU A 84 12.46 9.45 -18.85
C LEU A 84 12.09 10.92 -18.67
N SER A 85 11.41 11.49 -19.68
CA SER A 85 10.80 12.81 -19.54
C SER A 85 9.75 12.81 -18.40
N PHE A 86 9.44 13.98 -17.85
CA PHE A 86 8.42 14.12 -16.80
C PHE A 86 7.09 13.44 -17.21
N ARG A 87 6.61 13.68 -18.43
CA ARG A 87 5.35 13.09 -18.92
C ARG A 87 5.43 11.58 -19.09
N ALA A 88 6.54 11.06 -19.63
CA ALA A 88 6.72 9.62 -19.83
C ALA A 88 6.86 8.88 -18.49
N SER A 89 7.62 9.42 -17.55
CA SER A 89 7.76 8.87 -16.20
C SER A 89 6.44 8.92 -15.41
N TRP A 90 5.67 10.00 -15.54
CA TRP A 90 4.34 10.11 -14.96
C TRP A 90 3.38 9.05 -15.52
N ALA A 91 3.38 8.85 -16.84
CA ALA A 91 2.58 7.79 -17.46
C ALA A 91 2.97 6.40 -16.93
N MET A 92 4.27 6.14 -16.74
CA MET A 92 4.76 4.87 -16.19
C MET A 92 4.33 4.66 -14.73
N ILE A 93 4.43 5.67 -13.86
CA ILE A 93 4.01 5.51 -12.45
C ILE A 93 2.49 5.36 -12.34
N THR A 94 1.73 6.01 -13.22
CA THR A 94 0.28 5.83 -13.32
C THR A 94 -0.08 4.41 -13.75
N LEU A 95 0.61 3.86 -14.75
CA LEU A 95 0.43 2.46 -15.16
C LEU A 95 0.76 1.47 -14.06
N ILE A 96 1.86 1.68 -13.35
CA ILE A 96 2.25 0.86 -12.20
C ILE A 96 1.13 0.91 -11.13
N SER A 97 0.58 2.09 -10.88
CA SER A 97 -0.51 2.26 -9.91
C SER A 97 -1.79 1.55 -10.35
N ILE A 98 -2.20 1.68 -11.62
CA ILE A 98 -3.37 0.96 -12.16
C ILE A 98 -3.17 -0.56 -12.05
N ALA A 99 -1.98 -1.07 -12.42
CA ALA A 99 -1.66 -2.48 -12.31
C ALA A 99 -1.72 -2.96 -10.84
N ALA A 100 -1.17 -2.17 -9.92
CA ALA A 100 -1.23 -2.45 -8.49
C ALA A 100 -2.68 -2.56 -7.98
N LEU A 101 -3.56 -1.64 -8.41
CA LEU A 101 -4.96 -1.63 -8.04
C LEU A 101 -5.70 -2.85 -8.58
N VAL A 102 -5.49 -3.20 -9.86
CA VAL A 102 -6.10 -4.40 -10.46
C VAL A 102 -5.63 -5.68 -9.73
N LEU A 103 -4.33 -5.81 -9.45
CA LEU A 103 -3.78 -6.94 -8.72
C LEU A 103 -4.25 -7.00 -7.26
N SER A 104 -4.67 -5.87 -6.70
CA SER A 104 -5.27 -5.81 -5.37
C SER A 104 -6.73 -6.28 -5.36
N ILE A 105 -7.40 -6.53 -6.49
CA ILE A 105 -8.77 -7.06 -6.45
C ILE A 105 -8.73 -8.54 -6.03
N PRO A 106 -9.45 -8.97 -4.98
CA PRO A 106 -9.54 -10.36 -4.59
C PRO A 106 -10.11 -11.23 -5.71
N PRO A 107 -9.56 -12.42 -5.94
CA PRO A 107 -10.11 -13.33 -6.93
C PRO A 107 -11.54 -13.71 -6.55
N THR A 108 -12.45 -13.62 -7.51
CA THR A 108 -13.86 -14.02 -7.37
C THR A 108 -14.31 -14.76 -8.62
N ARG A 109 -15.22 -15.73 -8.45
CA ARG A 109 -15.81 -16.47 -9.57
C ARG A 109 -16.82 -15.62 -10.35
N ASN A 110 -17.43 -14.61 -9.70
CA ASN A 110 -18.41 -13.76 -10.34
C ASN A 110 -17.72 -12.58 -11.04
N ARG A 111 -17.70 -12.59 -12.38
CA ARG A 111 -17.11 -11.52 -13.20
C ARG A 111 -17.68 -10.13 -12.90
N TRP A 112 -18.97 -10.03 -12.58
CA TRP A 112 -19.61 -8.75 -12.26
C TRP A 112 -19.19 -8.23 -10.89
N ALA A 113 -18.98 -9.12 -9.93
CA ALA A 113 -18.40 -8.74 -8.65
C ALA A 113 -16.95 -8.27 -8.81
N PHE A 114 -16.16 -8.94 -9.66
CA PHE A 114 -14.81 -8.49 -9.98
C PHE A 114 -14.80 -7.09 -10.62
N LEU A 115 -15.64 -6.88 -11.63
CA LEU A 115 -15.80 -5.58 -12.29
C LEU A 115 -16.30 -4.51 -11.32
N GLY A 116 -17.30 -4.81 -10.48
CA GLY A 116 -17.83 -3.89 -9.47
C GLY A 116 -16.78 -3.48 -8.44
N MET A 117 -15.97 -4.43 -7.96
CA MET A 117 -14.82 -4.15 -7.10
C MET A 117 -13.76 -3.29 -7.80
N GLY A 118 -13.47 -3.60 -9.06
CA GLY A 118 -12.54 -2.82 -9.88
C GLY A 118 -13.00 -1.39 -10.13
N LEU A 119 -14.29 -1.19 -10.41
CA LEU A 119 -14.89 0.13 -10.53
C LEU A 119 -14.84 0.86 -9.18
N LEU A 120 -15.30 0.24 -8.10
CA LEU A 120 -15.30 0.83 -6.76
C LEU A 120 -13.90 1.28 -6.32
N LEU A 121 -12.87 0.46 -6.57
CA LEU A 121 -11.49 0.81 -6.27
C LEU A 121 -10.95 1.87 -7.23
N GLY A 122 -11.08 1.65 -8.54
CA GLY A 122 -10.50 2.48 -9.57
C GLY A 122 -11.05 3.91 -9.55
N THR A 123 -12.34 4.07 -9.24
CA THR A 123 -13.02 5.37 -9.15
C THR A 123 -13.07 5.91 -7.72
N SER A 124 -12.40 5.29 -6.74
CA SER A 124 -12.32 5.86 -5.40
C SER A 124 -11.58 7.20 -5.45
N PHE A 125 -11.96 8.15 -4.59
CA PHE A 125 -11.32 9.47 -4.56
C PHE A 125 -9.79 9.37 -4.47
N THR A 126 -9.30 8.54 -3.55
CA THR A 126 -7.86 8.33 -3.36
C THR A 126 -7.19 7.69 -4.58
N SER A 127 -7.84 6.72 -5.23
CA SER A 127 -7.34 6.09 -6.47
C SER A 127 -7.20 7.10 -7.60
N LEU A 128 -8.25 7.89 -7.87
CA LEU A 128 -8.20 8.90 -8.93
C LEU A 128 -7.19 9.99 -8.62
N ARG A 129 -7.07 10.42 -7.36
CA ARG A 129 -6.05 11.40 -6.97
C ARG A 129 -4.64 10.87 -7.20
N HIS A 130 -4.38 9.60 -6.88
CA HIS A 130 -3.09 8.94 -7.16
C HIS A 130 -2.77 8.83 -8.64
N ILE A 131 -3.75 8.45 -9.45
CA ILE A 131 -3.61 8.39 -10.92
C ILE A 131 -3.33 9.79 -11.49
N ALA A 132 -3.99 10.82 -10.97
CA ALA A 132 -3.82 12.19 -11.40
C ALA A 132 -2.47 12.77 -10.97
N ASP A 133 -2.01 12.52 -9.74
CA ASP A 133 -0.80 13.13 -9.18
C ASP A 133 0.48 12.38 -9.50
N GLY A 134 0.40 11.07 -9.70
CA GLY A 134 1.55 10.18 -9.76
C GLY A 134 2.26 10.10 -8.41
N ASN A 135 2.07 8.99 -7.71
CA ASN A 135 2.71 8.76 -6.42
C ASN A 135 3.18 7.30 -6.27
N PHE A 136 3.88 6.99 -5.18
CA PHE A 136 4.52 5.69 -4.96
C PHE A 136 3.63 4.65 -4.28
N GLU A 137 2.37 4.96 -3.98
CA GLU A 137 1.43 4.04 -3.35
C GLU A 137 1.23 2.78 -4.18
N GLY A 138 1.27 2.87 -5.52
CA GLY A 138 1.28 1.70 -6.39
C GLY A 138 2.41 0.72 -6.08
N LEU A 139 3.62 1.22 -5.80
CA LEU A 139 4.77 0.40 -5.40
C LEU A 139 4.58 -0.21 -4.01
N VAL A 140 4.01 0.55 -3.08
CA VAL A 140 3.72 0.08 -1.72
C VAL A 140 2.71 -1.08 -1.76
N ILE A 141 1.63 -0.92 -2.53
CA ILE A 141 0.59 -1.94 -2.73
C ILE A 141 1.19 -3.19 -3.38
N LEU A 142 1.95 -3.05 -4.47
CA LEU A 142 2.64 -4.17 -5.11
C LEU A 142 3.59 -4.88 -4.15
N GLY A 143 4.35 -4.13 -3.36
CA GLY A 143 5.26 -4.67 -2.35
C GLY A 143 4.53 -5.52 -1.32
N ALA A 144 3.41 -5.02 -0.80
CA ALA A 144 2.59 -5.76 0.17
C ALA A 144 2.00 -7.04 -0.42
N LEU A 145 1.45 -6.97 -1.64
CA LEU A 145 0.90 -8.14 -2.35
C LEU A 145 2.00 -9.17 -2.64
N LEU A 146 3.19 -8.74 -3.08
CA LEU A 146 4.33 -9.61 -3.35
C LEU A 146 4.86 -10.27 -2.06
N ALA A 147 4.95 -9.53 -0.96
CA ALA A 147 5.36 -10.06 0.34
C ALA A 147 4.39 -11.15 0.82
N LEU A 148 3.08 -10.88 0.74
CA LEU A 148 2.02 -11.84 1.09
C LEU A 148 2.05 -13.09 0.20
N ALA A 149 2.20 -12.91 -1.12
CA ALA A 149 2.27 -14.02 -2.08
C ALA A 149 3.51 -14.89 -1.88
N SER A 150 4.59 -14.33 -1.32
CA SER A 150 5.86 -15.02 -1.07
C SER A 150 5.91 -15.73 0.28
N LEU A 151 5.03 -15.35 1.21
CA LEU A 151 5.09 -15.81 2.61
C LEU A 151 4.79 -17.31 2.76
N ARG A 152 3.69 -17.78 2.13
CA ARG A 152 3.27 -19.19 2.16
C ARG A 152 4.22 -20.13 1.40
N PRO A 153 4.61 -19.86 0.14
CA PRO A 153 5.54 -20.71 -0.60
C PRO A 153 7.00 -20.58 -0.12
N ARG A 154 7.27 -19.76 0.90
CA ARG A 154 8.59 -19.55 1.48
C ARG A 154 9.63 -19.08 0.46
N LYS A 155 9.28 -18.08 -0.35
CA LYS A 155 10.18 -17.51 -1.37
C LYS A 155 10.97 -16.34 -0.76
N PRO A 156 12.23 -16.52 -0.31
CA PRO A 156 12.97 -15.47 0.39
C PRO A 156 13.20 -14.23 -0.46
N TRP A 157 13.53 -14.41 -1.74
CA TRP A 157 13.74 -13.30 -2.68
C TRP A 157 12.48 -12.49 -2.90
N GLY A 158 11.34 -13.15 -3.09
CA GLY A 158 10.06 -12.49 -3.27
C GLY A 158 9.61 -11.74 -2.01
N LEU A 159 9.84 -12.32 -0.83
CA LEU A 159 9.56 -11.63 0.43
C LEU A 159 10.46 -10.40 0.61
N ALA A 160 11.76 -10.53 0.38
CA ALA A 160 12.70 -9.41 0.49
C ALA A 160 12.33 -8.27 -0.48
N ALA A 161 12.11 -8.59 -1.76
CA ALA A 161 11.68 -7.60 -2.75
C ALA A 161 10.34 -6.95 -2.38
N GLY A 162 9.37 -7.73 -1.90
CA GLY A 162 8.08 -7.22 -1.45
C GLY A 162 8.19 -6.27 -0.26
N LEU A 163 9.03 -6.59 0.73
CA LEU A 163 9.27 -5.74 1.90
C LEU A 163 10.01 -4.45 1.54
N LEU A 164 11.03 -4.52 0.66
CA LEU A 164 11.74 -3.33 0.17
C LEU A 164 10.79 -2.39 -0.59
N LEU A 165 9.95 -2.96 -1.46
CA LEU A 165 8.92 -2.21 -2.18
C LEU A 165 7.86 -1.60 -1.26
N ALA A 166 7.32 -2.38 -0.32
CA ALA A 166 6.32 -1.91 0.64
C ALA A 166 6.85 -0.74 1.49
N THR A 167 8.16 -0.73 1.75
CA THR A 167 8.82 0.33 2.53
C THR A 167 9.35 1.49 1.68
N THR A 168 8.97 1.57 0.39
CA THR A 168 9.22 2.77 -0.44
C THR A 168 8.73 4.03 0.26
N LYS A 169 7.53 3.96 0.86
CA LYS A 169 7.04 4.91 1.86
C LYS A 169 7.06 4.25 3.22
N VAL A 170 8.06 4.58 4.04
CA VAL A 170 8.23 3.95 5.36
C VAL A 170 6.98 4.16 6.22
N GLN A 171 6.32 5.32 6.13
CA GLN A 171 5.11 5.61 6.91
C GLN A 171 3.94 4.64 6.63
N ASP A 172 3.85 4.08 5.43
CA ASP A 172 2.76 3.15 5.05
C ASP A 172 2.98 1.74 5.60
N ALA A 173 4.23 1.37 5.90
CA ALA A 173 4.61 -0.03 6.11
C ALA A 173 5.47 -0.30 7.35
N TRP A 174 5.72 0.69 8.21
CA TRP A 174 6.63 0.53 9.34
C TRP A 174 6.17 -0.49 10.39
N LEU A 175 4.86 -0.77 10.53
CA LEU A 175 4.37 -1.92 11.31
C LEU A 175 4.24 -3.18 10.46
N PHE A 176 3.78 -3.04 9.22
CA PHE A 176 3.57 -4.18 8.31
C PHE A 176 4.87 -4.96 8.07
N ALA A 177 5.93 -4.27 7.66
CA ALA A 177 7.18 -4.88 7.26
C ALA A 177 7.85 -5.70 8.38
N PRO A 178 8.07 -5.18 9.61
CA PRO A 178 8.68 -5.96 10.68
C PRO A 178 7.77 -7.11 11.13
N VAL A 179 6.45 -6.94 11.21
CA VAL A 179 5.55 -8.04 11.61
C VAL A 179 5.58 -9.19 10.61
N VAL A 180 5.56 -8.88 9.31
CA VAL A 180 5.69 -9.89 8.24
C VAL A 180 7.06 -10.57 8.30
N LEU A 181 8.14 -9.80 8.43
CA LEU A 181 9.49 -10.34 8.53
C LEU A 181 9.63 -11.26 9.75
N LEU A 182 9.15 -10.83 10.91
CA LEU A 182 9.16 -11.63 12.14
C LEU A 182 8.35 -12.92 11.98
N SER A 183 7.19 -12.86 11.30
CA SER A 183 6.39 -14.07 11.01
C SER A 183 7.16 -15.07 10.14
N ALA A 184 7.89 -14.60 9.13
CA ALA A 184 8.76 -15.45 8.32
C ALA A 184 9.94 -16.02 9.14
N LEU A 185 10.61 -15.16 9.92
CA LEU A 185 11.75 -15.52 10.74
C LEU A 185 11.43 -16.53 11.84
N GLN A 186 10.19 -16.55 12.34
CA GLN A 186 9.77 -17.54 13.34
C GLN A 186 9.50 -18.92 12.73
N LYS A 187 9.06 -18.98 11.46
CA LYS A 187 8.45 -20.20 10.89
C LYS A 187 9.21 -20.86 9.76
N TRP A 188 10.04 -20.12 9.04
CA TRP A 188 10.77 -20.68 7.91
C TRP A 188 11.95 -21.56 8.39
N PRO A 189 12.53 -22.43 7.56
CA PRO A 189 13.79 -23.08 7.90
C PRO A 189 14.97 -22.08 7.89
N ARG A 190 16.08 -22.44 8.54
CA ARG A 190 17.24 -21.53 8.74
C ARG A 190 17.77 -20.93 7.43
N ARG A 191 17.86 -21.75 6.38
CA ARG A 191 18.38 -21.33 5.07
C ARG A 191 17.57 -20.17 4.48
N GLU A 192 16.26 -20.29 4.41
CA GLU A 192 15.38 -19.28 3.84
C GLU A 192 15.35 -18.02 4.70
N ARG A 193 15.46 -18.14 6.03
CA ARG A 193 15.62 -16.99 6.94
C ARG A 193 16.88 -16.21 6.61
N TYR A 194 18.03 -16.89 6.56
CA TYR A 194 19.31 -16.24 6.30
C TYR A 194 19.37 -15.62 4.91
N LEU A 195 18.83 -16.30 3.89
CA LEU A 195 18.74 -15.73 2.54
C LEU A 195 17.88 -14.46 2.53
N CYS A 196 16.69 -14.48 3.14
CA CYS A 196 15.83 -13.30 3.21
C CYS A 196 16.52 -12.12 3.91
N VAL A 197 17.11 -12.37 5.08
CA VAL A 197 17.82 -11.34 5.86
C VAL A 197 19.07 -10.85 5.14
N ALA A 198 19.84 -11.73 4.50
CA ALA A 198 21.04 -11.35 3.76
C ALA A 198 20.68 -10.43 2.58
N VAL A 199 19.61 -10.74 1.84
CA VAL A 199 19.16 -9.90 0.71
C VAL A 199 18.66 -8.55 1.19
N LEU A 200 17.80 -8.53 2.21
CA LEU A 200 17.34 -7.28 2.82
C LEU A 200 18.52 -6.46 3.34
N GLY A 201 19.41 -7.09 4.10
CA GLY A 201 20.58 -6.46 4.69
C GLY A 201 21.52 -5.89 3.63
N ALA A 202 21.85 -6.66 2.59
CA ALA A 202 22.71 -6.20 1.51
C ALA A 202 22.14 -4.96 0.82
N VAL A 203 20.86 -4.99 0.42
CA VAL A 203 20.24 -3.85 -0.26
C VAL A 203 20.12 -2.65 0.67
N VAL A 204 19.63 -2.83 1.90
CA VAL A 204 19.43 -1.74 2.86
C VAL A 204 20.75 -1.11 3.26
N VAL A 205 21.76 -1.92 3.64
CA VAL A 205 23.07 -1.41 4.07
C VAL A 205 23.75 -0.66 2.94
N VAL A 206 23.84 -1.23 1.74
CA VAL A 206 24.45 -0.55 0.59
C VAL A 206 23.73 0.76 0.30
N SER A 207 22.39 0.76 0.30
CA SER A 207 21.61 1.97 0.02
C SER A 207 21.78 3.04 1.11
N LEU A 208 21.90 2.64 2.39
CA LEU A 208 22.15 3.57 3.50
C LEU A 208 23.58 4.12 3.51
N VAL A 209 24.58 3.32 3.13
CA VAL A 209 25.96 3.80 2.98
C VAL A 209 26.04 4.86 1.89
N LEU A 210 25.34 4.64 0.76
CA LEU A 210 25.38 5.58 -0.36
C LEU A 210 24.53 6.83 -0.13
N LEU A 211 23.34 6.68 0.44
CA LEU A 211 22.30 7.73 0.43
C LEU A 211 21.59 7.92 1.78
N GLY A 212 22.01 7.22 2.83
CA GLY A 212 21.35 7.24 4.13
C GLY A 212 21.39 8.61 4.80
N ARG A 213 22.56 9.29 4.82
CA ARG A 213 22.68 10.62 5.43
C ARG A 213 21.74 11.68 4.80
N PRO A 214 21.75 11.91 3.46
CA PRO A 214 20.85 12.89 2.86
C PRO A 214 19.36 12.48 3.00
N TRP A 215 19.05 11.18 2.93
CA TRP A 215 17.70 10.69 3.15
C TRP A 215 17.20 10.94 4.58
N LEU A 216 17.99 10.61 5.60
CA LEU A 216 17.63 10.85 7.00
C LEU A 216 17.42 12.34 7.26
N ALA A 217 18.30 13.20 6.73
CA ALA A 217 18.14 14.66 6.83
C ALA A 217 16.79 15.12 6.23
N ALA A 218 16.38 14.57 5.08
CA ALA A 218 15.11 14.91 4.45
C ALA A 218 13.88 14.36 5.19
N VAL A 219 13.96 13.15 5.76
CA VAL A 219 12.87 12.54 6.55
C VAL A 219 12.68 13.24 7.90
N PHE A 220 13.76 13.62 8.56
CA PHE A 220 13.67 14.37 9.82
C PHE A 220 13.36 15.85 9.60
N GLY A 221 13.68 16.41 8.43
CA GLY A 221 13.42 17.80 8.05
C GLY A 221 12.08 18.06 7.34
N ILE A 222 11.10 17.15 7.44
CA ILE A 222 9.75 17.33 6.86
C ILE A 222 9.09 18.57 7.49
N GLN A 223 8.84 19.60 6.68
CA GLN A 223 8.20 20.86 7.12
C GLN A 223 6.69 20.69 7.31
N GLU A 224 6.11 19.73 6.61
CA GLU A 224 4.68 19.43 6.62
C GLU A 224 4.26 18.64 7.88
N ARG A 225 5.20 18.24 8.73
CA ARG A 225 4.92 17.51 9.98
C ARG A 225 4.12 18.39 10.93
N GLY A 226 2.97 17.90 11.37
CA GLY A 226 2.04 18.66 12.21
C GLY A 226 1.37 19.84 11.50
N SER A 227 1.57 20.01 10.19
CA SER A 227 0.91 21.04 9.40
C SER A 227 -0.53 20.65 9.04
N GLU A 228 -1.26 21.56 8.41
CA GLU A 228 -2.64 21.31 7.97
C GLU A 228 -2.76 20.13 7.00
N VAL A 229 -1.72 19.78 6.24
CA VAL A 229 -1.74 18.65 5.29
C VAL A 229 -1.41 17.27 5.90
N ASP A 230 -0.97 17.22 7.15
CA ASP A 230 -0.61 15.98 7.85
C ASP A 230 -1.85 15.26 8.39
N MET A 231 -2.06 14.00 8.00
CA MET A 231 -3.17 13.16 8.49
C MET A 231 -2.76 12.17 9.59
N SER A 232 -1.56 12.30 10.16
CA SER A 232 -1.18 11.47 11.31
C SER A 232 -2.11 11.71 12.50
N LEU A 233 -2.24 10.70 13.37
CA LEU A 233 -2.99 10.82 14.61
C LEU A 233 -2.46 11.98 15.47
N TRP A 234 -1.14 12.15 15.51
CA TRP A 234 -0.47 13.21 16.25
C TRP A 234 -0.89 14.61 15.77
N ALA A 235 -0.85 14.85 14.46
CA ALA A 235 -1.25 16.13 13.90
C ALA A 235 -2.73 16.41 14.15
N THR A 236 -3.61 15.43 13.91
CA THR A 236 -5.06 15.60 14.07
C THR A 236 -5.46 15.85 15.52
N LEU A 237 -4.92 15.07 16.47
CA LEU A 237 -5.22 15.26 17.89
C LEU A 237 -4.67 16.59 18.43
N SER A 238 -3.49 17.01 17.97
CA SER A 238 -2.95 18.33 18.29
C SER A 238 -3.84 19.47 17.76
N ARG A 239 -4.37 19.36 16.53
CA ARG A 239 -5.29 20.37 15.94
C ARG A 239 -6.57 20.55 16.74
N VAL A 240 -7.07 19.49 17.38
CA VAL A 240 -8.28 19.56 18.24
C VAL A 240 -7.96 19.84 19.71
N GLY A 241 -6.71 20.20 20.03
CA GLY A 241 -6.29 20.65 21.37
C GLY A 241 -5.99 19.54 22.38
N ILE A 242 -5.82 18.29 21.94
CA ILE A 242 -5.46 17.19 22.85
C ILE A 242 -3.96 17.28 23.19
N PRO A 243 -3.59 17.28 24.47
CA PRO A 243 -2.19 17.36 24.87
C PRO A 243 -1.42 16.10 24.47
N TRP A 244 -0.09 16.20 24.44
CA TRP A 244 0.80 15.11 24.02
C TRP A 244 0.54 13.80 24.79
N GLY A 245 0.23 13.87 26.09
CA GLY A 245 -0.05 12.69 26.91
C GLY A 245 -1.33 11.97 26.50
N GLY A 246 -2.40 12.72 26.20
CA GLY A 246 -3.65 12.15 25.67
C GLY A 246 -3.44 11.52 24.29
N THR A 247 -2.67 12.20 23.43
CA THR A 247 -2.31 11.69 22.10
C THR A 247 -1.50 10.40 22.20
N ALA A 248 -0.54 10.32 23.11
CA ALA A 248 0.24 9.12 23.36
C ALA A 248 -0.63 7.95 23.83
N LEU A 249 -1.60 8.18 24.72
CA LEU A 249 -2.54 7.15 25.18
C LEU A 249 -3.40 6.60 24.03
N VAL A 250 -3.93 7.48 23.17
CA VAL A 250 -4.70 7.04 21.98
C VAL A 250 -3.79 6.27 21.02
N GLY A 251 -2.56 6.74 20.78
CA GLY A 251 -1.57 6.03 19.96
C GLY A 251 -1.24 4.65 20.51
N LEU A 252 -1.05 4.52 21.83
CA LEU A 252 -0.83 3.24 22.50
C LEU A 252 -2.05 2.31 22.38
N ALA A 253 -3.27 2.84 22.40
CA ALA A 253 -4.47 2.05 22.19
C ALA A 253 -4.54 1.47 20.76
N PHE A 254 -4.24 2.29 19.74
CA PHE A 254 -4.14 1.80 18.36
C PHE A 254 -3.04 0.75 18.21
N LEU A 255 -1.85 0.99 18.77
CA LEU A 255 -0.73 0.06 18.69
C LEU A 255 -1.07 -1.27 19.39
N SER A 256 -1.57 -1.20 20.62
CA SER A 256 -1.91 -2.38 21.42
C SER A 256 -3.07 -3.16 20.81
N GLY A 257 -4.11 -2.48 20.34
CA GLY A 257 -5.23 -3.10 19.62
C GLY A 257 -4.76 -3.77 18.32
N THR A 258 -3.88 -3.11 17.57
CA THR A 258 -3.30 -3.67 16.35
C THR A 258 -2.52 -4.95 16.67
N ILE A 259 -1.64 -4.92 17.68
CA ILE A 259 -0.86 -6.09 18.09
C ILE A 259 -1.79 -7.20 18.59
N ALA A 260 -2.83 -6.89 19.38
CA ALA A 260 -3.77 -7.88 19.90
C ALA A 260 -4.55 -8.58 18.78
N VAL A 261 -4.97 -7.84 17.75
CA VAL A 261 -5.71 -8.40 16.61
C VAL A 261 -4.78 -9.06 15.59
N ALA A 262 -3.63 -8.45 15.29
CA ALA A 262 -2.65 -8.96 14.35
C ALA A 262 -1.74 -10.06 14.93
N ARG A 263 -1.87 -10.41 16.22
CA ARG A 263 -1.30 -11.63 16.81
C ARG A 263 -2.28 -12.81 16.64
N PRO A 264 -2.21 -13.60 15.57
CA PRO A 264 -2.56 -15.00 15.68
C PRO A 264 -1.37 -15.73 16.29
N LYS A 265 -1.59 -16.96 16.76
CA LYS A 265 -0.58 -17.90 17.27
C LYS A 265 0.40 -18.33 16.15
N GLY A 266 1.15 -17.35 15.63
CA GLY A 266 2.30 -17.42 14.76
C GLY A 266 2.10 -17.34 13.25
N GLN A 267 0.91 -17.22 12.64
CA GLN A 267 0.83 -17.09 11.17
C GLN A 267 0.16 -15.80 10.74
N PHE A 268 0.96 -14.84 10.29
CA PHE A 268 0.48 -13.77 9.43
C PHE A 268 0.07 -14.40 8.09
N THR A 269 -1.18 -14.27 7.69
CA THR A 269 -1.70 -15.07 6.56
C THR A 269 -2.61 -14.34 5.61
N SER A 270 -3.08 -13.15 5.98
CA SER A 270 -4.18 -12.55 5.25
C SER A 270 -4.01 -11.08 4.93
N ARG A 271 -4.66 -10.68 3.85
CA ARG A 271 -4.67 -9.32 3.33
C ARG A 271 -5.33 -8.33 4.29
N GLU A 272 -6.29 -8.81 5.08
CA GLU A 272 -6.92 -8.00 6.14
C GLU A 272 -5.92 -7.63 7.25
N GLU A 273 -5.07 -8.57 7.66
CA GLU A 273 -4.02 -8.31 8.67
C GLU A 273 -3.00 -7.30 8.12
N ALA A 274 -2.66 -7.40 6.83
CA ALA A 274 -1.81 -6.44 6.16
C ALA A 274 -2.44 -5.04 6.12
N GLY A 275 -3.69 -4.93 5.68
CA GLY A 275 -4.41 -3.66 5.68
C GLY A 275 -4.55 -3.04 7.07
N LEU A 276 -4.75 -3.87 8.11
CA LEU A 276 -4.81 -3.41 9.50
C LEU A 276 -3.49 -2.80 9.94
N LEU A 277 -2.36 -3.49 9.68
CA LEU A 277 -1.02 -3.00 10.01
C LEU A 277 -0.65 -1.75 9.22
N MET A 278 -1.06 -1.64 7.96
CA MET A 278 -0.81 -0.47 7.12
C MET A 278 -1.65 0.73 7.58
N ALA A 279 -2.94 0.53 7.90
CA ALA A 279 -3.77 1.59 8.48
C ALA A 279 -3.20 2.07 9.82
N ALA A 280 -2.77 1.15 10.69
CA ALA A 280 -2.09 1.49 11.93
C ALA A 280 -0.75 2.21 11.68
N SER A 281 -0.01 1.82 10.64
CA SER A 281 1.27 2.45 10.28
C SER A 281 1.05 3.93 9.94
N LEU A 282 0.03 4.22 9.13
CA LEU A 282 -0.33 5.59 8.76
C LEU A 282 -0.76 6.42 9.97
N LEU A 283 -1.69 5.91 10.79
CA LEU A 283 -2.18 6.61 11.98
C LEU A 283 -1.04 6.97 12.94
N LEU A 284 -0.14 6.03 13.18
CA LEU A 284 0.92 6.15 14.18
C LEU A 284 2.23 6.72 13.62
N SER A 285 2.28 7.00 12.31
CA SER A 285 3.44 7.65 11.70
C SER A 285 3.62 9.07 12.25
N PRO A 286 4.85 9.59 12.29
CA PRO A 286 5.10 10.98 12.66
C PRO A 286 4.62 11.97 11.60
N TYR A 287 4.30 11.49 10.40
CA TYR A 287 3.74 12.26 9.29
C TYR A 287 3.14 11.29 8.26
N SER A 288 1.93 11.55 7.79
CA SER A 288 1.36 10.85 6.64
C SER A 288 0.45 11.77 5.82
N SER A 289 0.27 11.44 4.53
CA SER A 289 -0.57 12.20 3.61
C SER A 289 -1.91 11.51 3.37
N GLY A 290 -2.99 12.28 3.27
CA GLY A 290 -4.35 11.81 2.97
C GLY A 290 -4.44 10.78 1.84
N ASN A 291 -3.60 10.93 0.83
CA ASN A 291 -3.55 10.05 -0.33
C ASN A 291 -3.09 8.62 0.05
N SER A 292 -2.23 8.45 1.05
CA SER A 292 -1.68 7.14 1.44
C SER A 292 -2.73 6.17 1.99
N LEU A 293 -3.95 6.65 2.27
CA LEU A 293 -5.11 5.81 2.60
C LEU A 293 -5.47 4.80 1.49
N LEU A 294 -5.07 5.04 0.24
CA LEU A 294 -5.24 4.08 -0.85
C LEU A 294 -4.62 2.71 -0.51
N THR A 295 -3.47 2.69 0.16
CA THR A 295 -2.74 1.47 0.50
C THR A 295 -3.58 0.49 1.34
N PRO A 296 -4.09 0.85 2.55
CA PRO A 296 -4.93 -0.06 3.33
C PRO A 296 -6.30 -0.33 2.70
N LEU A 297 -6.84 0.59 1.88
CA LEU A 297 -8.08 0.34 1.13
C LEU A 297 -7.90 -0.77 0.08
N ALA A 298 -6.87 -0.64 -0.75
CA ALA A 298 -6.55 -1.60 -1.81
C ALA A 298 -6.11 -2.95 -1.24
N VAL A 299 -5.19 -2.96 -0.26
CA VAL A 299 -4.63 -4.20 0.29
C VAL A 299 -5.65 -4.92 1.17
N GLY A 300 -6.29 -4.22 2.11
CA GLY A 300 -7.16 -4.81 3.14
C GLY A 300 -8.66 -4.61 2.89
N ALA A 301 -9.14 -3.37 2.81
CA ALA A 301 -10.58 -3.10 2.78
C ALA A 301 -11.28 -3.72 1.56
N MET A 302 -10.58 -3.87 0.43
CA MET A 302 -11.12 -4.54 -0.74
C MET A 302 -11.49 -6.01 -0.47
N THR A 303 -10.81 -6.71 0.45
CA THR A 303 -11.23 -8.07 0.83
C THR A 303 -12.52 -8.07 1.66
N LEU A 304 -12.82 -6.97 2.36
CA LEU A 304 -14.11 -6.78 3.03
C LEU A 304 -15.24 -6.61 2.02
N VAL A 305 -15.00 -5.97 0.87
CA VAL A 305 -16.03 -5.87 -0.19
C VAL A 305 -16.45 -7.28 -0.66
N ALA A 306 -15.51 -8.21 -0.74
CA ALA A 306 -15.80 -9.60 -1.12
C ALA A 306 -16.42 -10.45 0.00
N SER A 307 -16.07 -10.19 1.26
CA SER A 307 -16.46 -11.05 2.41
C SER A 307 -17.61 -10.50 3.26
N VAL A 308 -17.69 -9.18 3.41
CA VAL A 308 -18.72 -8.45 4.17
C VAL A 308 -19.07 -7.16 3.40
N PRO A 309 -19.81 -7.26 2.27
CA PRO A 309 -19.92 -6.18 1.28
C PRO A 309 -20.38 -4.85 1.86
N TRP A 310 -21.35 -4.85 2.78
CA TRP A 310 -21.86 -3.61 3.40
C TRP A 310 -20.76 -2.84 4.13
N LEU A 311 -19.86 -3.53 4.84
CA LEU A 311 -18.77 -2.92 5.59
C LEU A 311 -17.70 -2.41 4.61
N GLY A 312 -17.31 -3.24 3.65
CA GLY A 312 -16.34 -2.87 2.62
C GLY A 312 -16.80 -1.64 1.82
N ILE A 313 -18.01 -1.69 1.27
CA ILE A 313 -18.60 -0.60 0.48
C ILE A 313 -18.69 0.69 1.30
N SER A 314 -19.10 0.62 2.57
CA SER A 314 -19.18 1.81 3.43
C SER A 314 -17.84 2.53 3.57
N LEU A 315 -16.72 1.80 3.69
CA LEU A 315 -15.38 2.40 3.76
C LEU A 315 -14.99 3.14 2.47
N PHE A 316 -15.43 2.65 1.31
CA PHE A 316 -15.24 3.32 0.02
C PHE A 316 -16.20 4.49 -0.18
N VAL A 317 -17.44 4.39 0.29
CA VAL A 317 -18.40 5.50 0.30
C VAL A 317 -17.83 6.67 1.09
N MET A 318 -17.25 6.42 2.26
CA MET A 318 -16.55 7.45 3.03
C MET A 318 -15.42 8.08 2.23
N ASP A 319 -14.61 7.31 1.50
CA ASP A 319 -13.57 7.89 0.64
C ASP A 319 -14.14 8.85 -0.40
N ASN A 320 -15.26 8.46 -0.99
CA ASN A 320 -15.92 9.18 -2.06
C ASN A 320 -16.73 10.39 -1.60
N LEU A 321 -17.00 10.55 -0.29
CA LEU A 321 -17.61 11.79 0.23
C LEU A 321 -16.76 13.02 -0.08
N LYS A 322 -15.44 12.84 -0.29
CA LYS A 322 -14.51 13.89 -0.70
C LYS A 322 -14.84 14.51 -2.07
N TYR A 323 -15.59 13.82 -2.94
CA TYR A 323 -16.06 14.40 -4.20
C TYR A 323 -17.12 15.49 -4.03
N PHE A 324 -17.84 15.48 -2.90
CA PHE A 324 -19.02 16.31 -2.70
C PHE A 324 -18.78 17.51 -1.77
N VAL A 325 -17.54 17.71 -1.33
CA VAL A 325 -17.14 18.80 -0.44
C VAL A 325 -16.38 19.87 -1.20
N SER A 326 -16.46 21.12 -0.73
CA SER A 326 -15.76 22.24 -1.36
C SER A 326 -14.24 22.15 -1.16
N GLU A 327 -13.49 22.81 -2.04
CA GLU A 327 -12.03 22.93 -1.90
C GLU A 327 -11.63 23.55 -0.56
N ALA A 328 -12.35 24.58 -0.10
CA ALA A 328 -12.13 25.19 1.21
C ALA A 328 -12.33 24.20 2.37
N TRP A 329 -13.32 23.30 2.26
CA TRP A 329 -13.51 22.25 3.24
C TRP A 329 -12.40 21.21 3.17
N MET A 330 -12.00 20.79 1.97
CA MET A 330 -10.90 19.82 1.77
C MET A 330 -9.58 20.35 2.31
N PHE A 331 -9.27 21.63 2.10
CA PHE A 331 -8.08 22.27 2.62
C PHE A 331 -8.07 22.31 4.16
N ARG A 332 -9.21 22.64 4.77
CA ARG A 332 -9.31 22.81 6.24
C ARG A 332 -9.48 21.50 7.01
N TRP A 333 -10.24 20.56 6.46
CA TRP A 333 -10.69 19.37 7.19
C TRP A 333 -10.27 18.06 6.54
N GLY A 334 -9.81 18.07 5.29
CA GLY A 334 -9.45 16.86 4.55
C GLY A 334 -8.47 15.95 5.29
N PRO A 335 -7.41 16.48 5.91
CA PRO A 335 -6.42 15.65 6.63
C PRO A 335 -6.95 15.04 7.93
N SER A 336 -7.73 15.79 8.71
CA SER A 336 -8.46 15.26 9.88
C SER A 336 -9.51 14.22 9.46
N TYR A 337 -10.21 14.45 8.34
CA TYR A 337 -11.15 13.50 7.76
C TYR A 337 -10.46 12.21 7.32
N ALA A 338 -9.30 12.30 6.65
CA ALA A 338 -8.50 11.15 6.24
C ALA A 338 -7.98 10.37 7.46
N THR A 339 -7.63 11.05 8.56
CA THR A 339 -7.28 10.40 9.84
C THR A 339 -8.45 9.56 10.36
N ALA A 340 -9.64 10.16 10.44
CA ALA A 340 -10.85 9.47 10.89
C ALA A 340 -11.19 8.28 9.98
N GLN A 341 -11.13 8.48 8.67
CA GLN A 341 -11.37 7.42 7.69
C GLN A 341 -10.35 6.27 7.83
N THR A 342 -9.07 6.57 8.05
CA THR A 342 -8.05 5.55 8.33
C THR A 342 -8.36 4.78 9.61
N ALA A 343 -8.83 5.46 10.66
CA ALA A 343 -9.30 4.82 11.89
C ALA A 343 -10.52 3.93 11.67
N PHE A 344 -11.47 4.32 10.81
CA PHE A 344 -12.61 3.47 10.43
C PHE A 344 -12.19 2.24 9.62
N VAL A 345 -11.24 2.39 8.68
CA VAL A 345 -10.66 1.25 7.97
C VAL A 345 -9.98 0.29 8.94
N TRP A 346 -9.18 0.82 9.87
CA TRP A 346 -8.55 0.04 10.93
C TRP A 346 -9.59 -0.71 11.77
N ALA A 347 -10.63 -0.01 12.25
CA ALA A 347 -11.67 -0.60 13.09
C ALA A 347 -12.49 -1.67 12.36
N GLY A 348 -12.86 -1.43 11.10
CA GLY A 348 -13.59 -2.39 10.27
C GLY A 348 -12.79 -3.67 10.03
N LEU A 349 -11.49 -3.54 9.71
CA LEU A 349 -10.59 -4.68 9.56
C LEU A 349 -10.39 -5.42 10.88
N ALA A 350 -10.20 -4.69 11.99
CA ALA A 350 -10.02 -5.26 13.32
C ALA A 350 -11.25 -6.07 13.75
N TRP A 351 -12.44 -5.48 13.63
CA TRP A 351 -13.72 -6.12 13.91
C TRP A 351 -13.90 -7.40 13.10
N TRP A 352 -13.65 -7.34 11.80
CA TRP A 352 -13.80 -8.50 10.93
C TRP A 352 -12.83 -9.61 11.31
N LEU A 353 -11.57 -9.29 11.58
CA LEU A 353 -10.56 -10.26 12.01
C LEU A 353 -10.95 -10.93 13.33
N ILE A 354 -11.45 -10.18 14.31
CA ILE A 354 -11.96 -10.72 15.58
C ILE A 354 -13.15 -11.66 15.32
N ARG A 355 -14.12 -11.22 14.51
CA ARG A 355 -15.31 -12.02 14.18
C ARG A 355 -14.95 -13.31 13.44
N ARG A 356 -14.03 -13.23 12.47
CA ARG A 356 -13.51 -14.38 11.73
C ARG A 356 -12.86 -15.39 12.66
N LYS A 357 -12.02 -14.93 13.60
CA LYS A 357 -11.36 -15.78 14.60
C LYS A 357 -12.37 -16.50 15.50
N ARG A 358 -13.41 -15.81 15.98
CA ARG A 358 -14.47 -16.41 16.81
C ARG A 358 -15.23 -17.51 16.07
N ARG A 359 -15.52 -17.33 14.78
CA ARG A 359 -16.19 -18.34 13.95
C ARG A 359 -15.33 -19.58 13.65
N SER A 360 -14.01 -19.43 13.69
CA SER A 360 -13.06 -20.53 13.45
C SER A 360 -12.61 -21.25 14.72
N ALA A 361 -13.03 -20.81 15.90
CA ALA A 361 -12.75 -21.53 17.14
C ALA A 361 -13.61 -22.81 17.17
N PRO A 362 -13.04 -23.98 17.51
CA PRO A 362 -13.84 -25.18 17.72
C PRO A 362 -14.90 -24.89 18.79
N ALA A 363 -16.13 -25.34 18.57
CA ALA A 363 -17.15 -25.34 19.60
C ALA A 363 -16.58 -26.12 20.79
N VAL A 364 -16.42 -25.45 21.93
CA VAL A 364 -16.13 -26.15 23.18
C VAL A 364 -17.36 -26.99 23.45
N ASP A 365 -17.19 -28.31 23.49
CA ASP A 365 -18.23 -29.26 23.89
C ASP A 365 -18.74 -28.87 25.29
N GLU A 366 -19.86 -28.15 25.34
CA GLU A 366 -20.67 -27.93 26.57
C GLU A 366 -21.40 -29.22 26.99
N LYS A 367 -20.72 -30.37 26.94
CA LYS A 367 -21.28 -31.68 27.32
C LYS A 367 -20.30 -32.50 28.16
N GLU A 368 -19.65 -31.89 29.15
CA GLU A 368 -19.04 -32.63 30.27
C GLU A 368 -19.27 -31.87 31.59
N GLU A 369 -20.53 -31.77 31.98
CA GLU A 369 -21.05 -31.47 33.33
C GLU A 369 -22.58 -31.58 33.15
N ILE A 370 -23.30 -32.62 33.54
CA ILE A 370 -23.37 -33.35 34.81
C ILE A 370 -23.95 -34.74 34.50
N SER A 371 -23.23 -35.80 34.86
CA SER A 371 -23.78 -37.15 35.09
C SER A 371 -23.42 -37.60 36.49
#